data_AF-A0A3S2CS52-F1
#
_entry.id   AF-A0A3S2CS52-F1
#
_cell.length_a   1.000
_cell.length_b   1.000
_cell.length_c   1.000
_cell.angle_alpha   90.00
_cell.angle_beta   90.00
_cell.angle_gamma   90.00
#
_symmetry.space_group_name_H-M   'P 1'
#
loop_
_entity.id
_entity.type
_entity.pdbx_description
1 polymer ?
#
loop_
_entity_poly.entity_id
_entity_poly.type
_entity_poly.pdbx_seq_one_letter_code
_entity_poly.pdbx_strand_id
1 'polypeptide(L)'
;MAASFDLNNDGVVVIIGSGAGGGTLGNELAQKGVDVVILEAGARHEYEDFVNDEWGSFAQLAWTDKRTTSGDWRVAKDFPNLPAWIVKSVGGSTTHWAG
;
A
#
# COMPACT_ATOMS: atom_id res chain seq x y z
N MET A 1 -6.29 -16.49 12.88
CA MET A 1 -6.06 -16.88 11.47
C MET A 1 -6.99 -16.05 10.60
N ALA A 2 -6.56 -15.66 9.40
CA ALA A 2 -7.44 -15.00 8.44
C ALA A 2 -8.57 -15.96 8.03
N ALA A 3 -9.75 -15.42 7.72
CA ALA A 3 -10.85 -16.20 7.18
C ALA A 3 -10.49 -16.73 5.78
N SER A 4 -11.02 -17.90 5.44
CA SER A 4 -10.89 -18.49 4.10
C SER A 4 -12.25 -18.43 3.41
N PHE A 5 -12.26 -18.05 2.14
CA PHE A 5 -13.46 -17.97 1.31
C PHE A 5 -13.31 -18.85 0.07
N ASP A 6 -14.43 -19.41 -0.41
CA ASP A 6 -14.45 -20.08 -1.72
C ASP A 6 -14.16 -19.07 -2.84
N LEU A 7 -13.41 -19.47 -3.86
CA LEU A 7 -13.03 -18.59 -4.97
C LEU A 7 -14.22 -18.16 -5.85
N ASN A 8 -15.35 -18.85 -5.75
CA ASN A 8 -16.60 -18.53 -6.44
C ASN A 8 -17.65 -17.89 -5.51
N ASN A 9 -17.28 -17.53 -4.28
CA ASN A 9 -18.18 -16.81 -3.38
C ASN A 9 -18.38 -15.37 -3.89
N ASP A 10 -19.59 -15.03 -4.30
CA ASP A 10 -19.98 -13.71 -4.81
C ASP A 10 -20.42 -12.73 -3.71
N GLY A 11 -20.47 -13.18 -2.45
CA GLY A 11 -20.83 -12.37 -1.27
C GLY A 11 -19.67 -11.63 -0.61
N VAL A 12 -18.44 -11.80 -1.08
CA VAL A 12 -17.23 -11.20 -0.48
C VAL A 12 -16.94 -9.83 -1.09
N VAL A 13 -16.70 -8.83 -0.24
CA VAL A 13 -16.18 -7.54 -0.69
C VAL A 13 -14.67 -7.62 -0.86
N VAL A 14 -14.20 -7.35 -2.08
CA VAL A 14 -12.77 -7.31 -2.38
C VAL A 14 -12.28 -5.86 -2.44
N ILE A 15 -11.30 -5.53 -1.60
CA ILE A 15 -10.66 -4.22 -1.56
C ILE A 15 -9.25 -4.35 -2.16
N ILE A 16 -8.95 -3.49 -3.14
CA ILE A 16 -7.65 -3.46 -3.80
C ILE A 16 -6.78 -2.38 -3.16
N GLY A 17 -5.77 -2.80 -2.40
CA GLY A 17 -4.87 -1.95 -1.64
C GLY A 17 -5.30 -1.77 -0.19
N SER A 18 -4.37 -2.00 0.73
CA SER A 18 -4.57 -1.90 2.19
C SER A 18 -4.16 -0.54 2.77
N GLY A 19 -3.93 0.45 1.91
CA GLY A 19 -3.54 1.81 2.28
C GLY A 19 -4.56 2.52 3.17
N ALA A 20 -4.30 3.81 3.46
CA ALA A 20 -5.12 4.66 4.34
C ALA A 20 -6.64 4.46 4.21
N GLY A 21 -7.15 4.43 2.98
CA GLY A 21 -8.58 4.23 2.72
C GLY A 21 -9.02 2.76 2.79
N GLY A 22 -8.26 1.85 2.16
CA GLY A 22 -8.65 0.45 2.02
C GLY A 22 -8.63 -0.33 3.34
N GLY A 23 -7.61 -0.13 4.16
CA GLY A 23 -7.54 -0.72 5.50
C GLY A 23 -8.67 -0.24 6.40
N THR A 24 -8.96 1.07 6.37
CA THR A 24 -10.05 1.68 7.15
C THR A 24 -11.42 1.14 6.71
N LEU A 25 -11.72 1.13 5.41
CA LEU A 25 -12.98 0.59 4.89
C LEU A 25 -13.13 -0.89 5.23
N GLY A 26 -12.07 -1.69 5.05
CA GLY A 26 -12.09 -3.11 5.37
C GLY A 26 -12.38 -3.38 6.84
N ASN A 27 -11.78 -2.60 7.74
CA ASN A 27 -12.06 -2.67 9.17
C ASN A 27 -13.53 -2.34 9.51
N GLU A 28 -14.09 -1.29 8.92
CA GLU A 28 -15.49 -0.91 9.15
C GLU A 28 -16.49 -1.95 8.63
N LEU A 29 -16.24 -2.52 7.45
CA LEU A 29 -17.08 -3.57 6.86
C LEU A 29 -17.01 -4.87 7.68
N ALA A 30 -15.80 -5.30 8.04
CA ALA A 30 -15.59 -6.51 8.82
C ALA A 30 -16.26 -6.43 10.21
N GLN A 31 -16.18 -5.28 10.89
CA GLN A 31 -16.89 -5.06 12.16
C GLN A 31 -18.41 -5.14 12.03
N LYS A 32 -18.96 -4.86 10.83
CA LYS A 32 -20.40 -5.00 10.52
C LYS A 32 -20.77 -6.42 10.08
N GLY A 33 -19.84 -7.37 10.14
CA GLY A 33 -20.07 -8.77 9.77
C GLY A 33 -20.05 -9.02 8.26
N VAL A 34 -19.51 -8.10 7.46
CA VAL A 34 -19.30 -8.30 6.03
C VAL A 34 -18.00 -9.07 5.81
N ASP A 35 -18.05 -10.09 4.96
CA ASP A 35 -16.86 -10.82 4.54
C ASP A 35 -16.00 -9.95 3.60
N VAL A 36 -14.73 -9.75 3.97
CA VAL A 36 -13.82 -8.85 3.26
C VAL A 36 -12.50 -9.56 2.96
N VAL A 37 -12.00 -9.37 1.73
CA VAL A 37 -10.64 -9.69 1.33
C VAL A 37 -9.94 -8.41 0.90
N ILE A 38 -8.75 -8.14 1.45
CA ILE A 38 -7.90 -7.02 1.04
C ILE A 38 -6.69 -7.56 0.31
N LEU A 39 -6.50 -7.14 -0.94
CA LEU A 39 -5.34 -7.51 -1.75
C LEU A 39 -4.32 -6.36 -1.71
N GLU A 40 -3.19 -6.60 -1.05
CA GLU A 40 -2.07 -5.67 -0.99
C GLU A 40 -0.91 -6.18 -1.85
N ALA A 41 -0.27 -5.28 -2.60
CA ALA A 41 0.85 -5.62 -3.46
C ALA A 41 2.16 -5.78 -2.69
N GLY A 42 2.25 -5.17 -1.51
CA GLY A 42 3.40 -5.21 -0.63
C GLY A 42 3.33 -6.22 0.51
N ALA A 43 4.45 -6.36 1.21
CA ALA A 43 4.55 -7.23 2.38
C ALA A 43 3.95 -6.56 3.63
N ARG A 44 3.62 -7.39 4.62
CA ARG A 44 3.36 -6.95 6.00
C ARG A 44 4.69 -6.94 6.75
N HIS A 45 5.01 -5.82 7.36
CA HIS A 45 6.22 -5.63 8.17
C HIS A 45 5.84 -5.53 9.64
N GLU A 46 6.60 -6.19 10.50
CA GLU A 46 6.55 -6.02 11.96
C GLU A 46 7.60 -5.00 12.40
N TYR A 47 7.56 -4.59 13.67
CA TYR A 47 8.42 -3.53 14.19
C TYR A 47 9.92 -3.81 13.99
N GLU A 48 10.33 -5.07 14.10
CA GLU A 48 11.73 -5.49 13.97
C GLU A 48 12.23 -5.49 12.53
N ASP A 49 11.32 -5.46 11.54
CA ASP A 49 11.68 -5.48 10.12
C ASP A 49 12.13 -4.10 9.62
N PHE A 50 11.73 -3.02 10.29
CA PHE A 50 11.93 -1.65 9.78
C PHE A 50 13.41 -1.23 9.80
N VAL A 51 13.88 -0.81 8.63
CA VAL A 51 15.23 -0.30 8.45
C VAL A 51 15.27 1.20 8.75
N ASN A 52 16.01 1.61 9.78
CA ASN A 52 16.20 3.02 10.18
C ASN A 52 17.32 3.72 9.38
N ASP A 53 17.42 3.40 8.09
CA ASP A 53 18.24 4.09 7.10
C ASP A 53 17.30 4.52 5.97
N GLU A 54 17.32 5.80 5.58
CA GLU A 54 16.33 6.37 4.65
C GLU A 54 16.34 5.65 3.30
N TRP A 55 17.52 5.39 2.74
CA TRP A 55 17.66 4.77 1.43
C TRP A 55 17.42 3.26 1.48
N GLY A 56 17.81 2.61 2.58
CA GLY A 56 17.44 1.23 2.87
C GLY A 56 15.92 1.05 2.99
N SER A 57 15.26 1.95 3.71
CA SER A 57 13.81 1.99 3.86
C SER A 57 13.10 2.28 2.53
N PHE A 58 13.63 3.19 1.71
CA PHE A 58 13.13 3.42 0.36
C PHE A 58 13.13 2.13 -0.47
N ALA A 59 14.25 1.39 -0.49
CA ALA A 59 14.33 0.13 -1.23
C ALA A 59 13.43 -0.97 -0.63
N GLN A 60 13.20 -0.94 0.68
CA GLN A 60 12.34 -1.90 1.39
C GLN A 60 10.86 -1.67 1.13
N LEU A 61 10.40 -0.42 1.21
CA LEU A 61 8.98 -0.08 1.31
C LEU A 61 8.42 0.60 0.08
N ALA A 62 9.23 1.26 -0.75
CA ALA A 62 8.72 2.05 -1.85
C ALA A 62 8.31 1.18 -3.05
N TRP A 63 7.35 1.67 -3.81
CA TRP A 63 7.20 1.19 -5.18
C TRP A 63 8.35 1.68 -6.07
N THR A 64 9.16 0.76 -6.57
CA THR A 64 10.33 1.07 -7.42
C THR A 64 10.06 0.95 -8.92
N ASP A 65 8.88 0.44 -9.31
CA ASP A 65 8.44 0.39 -10.70
C ASP A 65 8.45 1.78 -11.34
N LYS A 66 9.00 1.85 -12.56
CA LYS A 66 9.13 3.10 -13.31
C LYS A 66 7.76 3.76 -13.48
N ARG A 67 7.66 5.02 -13.08
CA ARG A 67 6.50 5.89 -13.32
C ARG A 67 6.95 7.15 -14.01
N THR A 68 6.10 7.74 -14.83
CA THR A 68 6.45 8.97 -15.56
C THR A 68 5.52 10.10 -15.16
N THR A 69 6.03 11.31 -15.28
CA THR A 69 5.25 12.54 -15.15
C THR A 69 5.65 13.50 -16.26
N SER A 70 4.89 14.57 -16.44
CA SER A 70 5.15 15.64 -17.42
C SER A 70 4.79 17.00 -16.84
N GLY A 71 5.14 18.08 -17.55
CA GLY A 71 4.90 19.47 -17.15
C GLY A 71 6.17 20.22 -16.73
N ASP A 72 6.02 21.49 -16.37
CA ASP A 72 7.14 22.42 -16.20
C ASP A 72 7.68 22.54 -14.75
N TRP A 73 7.08 21.81 -13.82
CA TRP A 73 7.42 21.80 -12.41
C TRP A 73 8.68 20.96 -12.10
N ARG A 74 9.26 21.19 -10.91
CA ARG A 74 10.57 20.63 -10.52
C ARG A 74 10.65 19.11 -10.59
N VAL A 75 9.66 18.39 -10.07
CA VAL A 75 9.69 16.91 -10.01
C VAL A 75 9.70 16.29 -11.41
N ALA A 76 8.99 16.88 -12.38
CA ALA A 76 9.03 16.40 -13.76
C ALA A 76 10.40 16.55 -14.43
N LYS A 77 11.25 17.45 -13.94
CA LYS A 77 12.61 17.67 -14.45
C LYS A 77 13.64 16.83 -13.70
N ASP A 78 13.58 16.85 -12.38
CA ASP A 78 14.59 16.23 -11.51
C ASP A 78 14.34 14.72 -11.28
N PHE A 79 13.07 14.30 -11.25
CA PHE A 79 12.66 12.92 -10.96
C PHE A 79 11.64 12.37 -11.99
N PRO A 80 11.93 12.45 -13.31
CA PRO A 80 10.97 12.09 -14.36
C PRO A 80 10.55 10.62 -14.37
N ASN A 81 11.34 9.74 -13.74
CA ASN A 81 11.12 8.28 -13.71
C ASN A 81 10.58 7.76 -12.36
N LEU A 82 10.48 8.64 -11.36
CA LEU A 82 9.96 8.33 -10.03
C LEU A 82 9.34 9.60 -9.39
N PRO A 83 8.22 10.10 -9.94
CA PRO A 83 7.69 11.40 -9.56
C PRO A 83 6.94 11.42 -8.23
N ALA A 84 6.76 10.26 -7.59
CA ALA A 84 6.08 10.14 -6.31
C ALA A 84 6.72 9.02 -5.50
N TRP A 85 6.98 9.32 -4.22
CA TRP A 85 7.31 8.30 -3.24
C TRP A 85 6.00 7.77 -2.65
N ILE A 86 5.62 6.57 -3.08
CA ILE A 86 4.47 5.85 -2.54
C ILE A 86 4.92 4.47 -2.06
N VAL A 87 4.22 3.95 -1.07
CA VAL A 87 4.62 2.75 -0.35
C VAL A 87 3.88 1.52 -0.86
N LYS A 88 4.61 0.42 -0.99
CA LYS A 88 4.19 -0.93 -1.35
C LYS A 88 4.34 -1.84 -0.13
N SER A 89 3.43 -1.69 0.84
CA SER A 89 3.37 -2.52 2.05
C SER A 89 1.94 -2.55 2.60
N VAL A 90 1.66 -3.46 3.52
CA VAL A 90 0.43 -3.37 4.32
C VAL A 90 0.40 -2.03 5.05
N GLY A 91 -0.72 -1.30 4.92
CA GLY A 91 -0.87 0.10 5.37
C GLY A 91 -0.55 1.15 4.29
N GLY A 92 0.08 0.79 3.18
CA GLY A 92 0.41 1.71 2.10
C GLY A 92 1.21 2.92 2.60
N SER A 93 0.96 4.10 2.03
CA SER A 93 1.73 5.31 2.37
C SER A 93 1.57 5.81 3.81
N THR A 94 0.73 5.20 4.64
CA THR A 94 0.72 5.50 6.09
C THR A 94 1.82 4.77 6.85
N THR A 95 2.43 3.73 6.26
CA THR A 95 3.54 2.97 6.85
C THR A 95 4.86 3.73 6.76
N HIS A 96 5.02 4.56 5.74
CA HIS A 96 6.16 5.48 5.60
C HIS A 96 5.68 6.77 4.94
N TRP A 97 5.67 7.86 5.70
CA TRP A 97 5.16 9.17 5.30
C TRP A 97 6.20 10.24 5.62
N ALA A 98 6.49 11.10 4.65
CA ALA A 98 7.53 12.13 4.74
C ALA A 98 6.98 13.58 4.75
N GLY A 99 5.69 13.77 5.09
CA GLY A 99 5.00 15.06 4.96
C GLY A 99 3.99 15.09 3.83
#